data_AF-A0A453FP25-F1
#
_entry.id   AF-A0A453FP25-F1
#
_cell.length_a   1.000
_cell.length_b   1.000
_cell.length_c   1.000
_cell.angle_alpha   90.00
_cell.angle_beta   90.00
_cell.angle_gamma   90.00
#
_symmetry.space_group_name_H-M   'P 1'
#
loop_
_entity.id
_entity.type
_entity.pdbx_description
1 polymer ?
#
loop_
_entity_poly.entity_id
_entity_poly.type
_entity_poly.pdbx_seq_one_letter_code
_entity_poly.pdbx_strand_id
1 'polypeptide(L)'
;MGISVAVPSLLLLLSVALLLPPAAARFSFTYNFTATSDSAPSGISFQGDAFFNKFIRLTRDERVGPLTSSAGRAFFSRPIPL
;
A
#
# COMPACT_ATOMS: atom_id res chain seq x y z
N MET A 1 27.29 -14.93 -52.40
CA MET A 1 27.28 -13.97 -51.28
C MET A 1 25.98 -14.20 -50.50
N GLY A 2 26.02 -15.04 -49.46
CA GLY A 2 24.84 -15.31 -48.64
C GLY A 2 24.75 -14.29 -47.52
N ILE A 3 23.80 -13.37 -47.59
CA ILE A 3 23.48 -12.49 -46.47
C ILE A 3 22.96 -13.36 -45.32
N SER A 4 23.67 -13.37 -44.20
CA SER A 4 23.30 -14.13 -43.01
C SER A 4 22.01 -13.56 -42.42
N VAL A 5 20.90 -14.27 -42.63
CA VAL A 5 19.55 -13.90 -42.15
C VAL A 5 19.49 -13.86 -40.60
N ALA A 6 20.53 -14.37 -39.92
CA ALA A 6 20.64 -14.41 -38.47
C ALA A 6 20.74 -13.00 -37.84
N VAL A 7 21.44 -12.06 -38.48
CA VAL A 7 21.66 -10.71 -37.95
C VAL A 7 20.36 -9.87 -37.92
N PRO A 8 19.58 -9.76 -39.02
CA PRO A 8 18.32 -9.03 -38.98
C PRO A 8 17.28 -9.67 -38.05
N SER A 9 17.29 -11.00 -37.94
CA SER A 9 16.39 -11.73 -37.03
C SER A 9 16.71 -11.44 -35.55
N LEU A 10 18.00 -11.34 -35.19
CA LEU A 10 18.43 -11.00 -33.84
C LEU A 10 18.06 -9.55 -33.46
N LEU A 11 18.22 -8.61 -34.40
CA LEU A 11 17.83 -7.21 -34.20
C LEU A 11 16.32 -7.06 -34.04
N LEU A 12 15.52 -7.85 -34.78
CA LEU A 12 14.07 -7.88 -34.63
C LEU A 12 13.64 -8.42 -33.25
N LEU A 13 14.28 -9.50 -32.78
CA LEU A 13 14.02 -10.05 -31.45
C LEU A 13 14.39 -9.08 -30.33
N LEU A 14 15.53 -8.38 -30.46
CA LEU A 14 15.97 -7.39 -29.47
C LEU A 14 15.04 -6.17 -29.42
N SER A 15 14.59 -5.69 -30.58
CA SER A 15 13.63 -4.59 -30.65
C SER A 15 12.28 -5.00 -30.06
N VAL A 16 11.76 -6.20 -30.37
CA VAL A 16 10.56 -6.73 -29.70
C VAL A 16 10.76 -6.82 -28.18
N ALA A 17 11.92 -7.30 -27.70
CA ALA A 17 12.24 -7.38 -26.28
C ALA A 17 12.26 -6.02 -25.57
N LEU A 18 12.73 -4.96 -26.25
CA LEU A 18 12.74 -3.58 -25.75
C LEU A 18 11.36 -2.92 -25.74
N LEU A 19 10.40 -3.44 -26.52
CA LEU A 19 9.00 -3.00 -26.49
C LEU A 19 8.19 -3.69 -25.39
N LEU A 20 8.71 -4.72 -24.72
CA LEU A 20 8.02 -5.28 -23.57
C LEU A 20 8.02 -4.25 -22.43
N PRO A 21 6.84 -3.93 -21.85
CA PRO A 21 6.80 -3.07 -20.68
C PRO A 21 7.67 -3.70 -19.57
N PRO A 22 8.44 -2.88 -18.82
CA PRO A 22 9.19 -3.40 -17.69
C PRO A 22 8.22 -4.14 -16.78
N ALA A 23 8.61 -5.35 -16.36
CA ALA A 23 7.81 -6.13 -15.42
C ALA A 23 7.50 -5.23 -14.22
N ALA A 24 6.21 -5.00 -13.95
CA ALA A 24 5.78 -4.16 -12.85
C ALA A 24 6.50 -4.63 -11.58
N ALA A 25 7.26 -3.72 -10.96
CA ALA A 25 7.93 -4.04 -9.70
C ALA A 25 6.87 -4.52 -8.71
N ARG A 26 7.13 -5.63 -8.02
CA ARG A 26 6.20 -6.14 -7.00
C ARG A 26 6.01 -5.05 -5.93
N PHE A 27 4.80 -4.53 -5.82
CA PHE A 27 4.40 -3.63 -4.75
C PHE A 27 4.68 -4.31 -3.40
N SER A 28 5.44 -3.62 -2.54
CA SER A 28 5.74 -4.09 -1.19
C SER A 28 5.86 -2.89 -0.26
N PHE A 29 5.11 -2.91 0.84
CA PHE A 29 5.24 -1.94 1.90
C PHE A 29 5.40 -2.67 3.24
N THR A 30 6.28 -2.14 4.08
CA THR A 30 6.51 -2.66 5.43
C THR A 30 6.21 -1.56 6.43
N TYR A 31 5.38 -1.85 7.41
CA TYR A 31 5.06 -0.93 8.49
C TYR A 31 4.93 -1.67 9.83
N ASN A 32 5.36 -1.02 10.91
CA ASN A 32 5.33 -1.56 12.26
C ASN A 32 4.28 -0.82 13.10
N PHE A 33 3.31 -1.57 13.63
CA PHE A 33 2.19 -1.06 14.43
C PHE A 33 2.46 -1.03 15.95
N THR A 34 3.67 -1.34 16.41
CA THR A 34 3.98 -1.36 17.85
C THR A 34 3.83 0.03 18.45
N ALA A 35 2.82 0.22 19.30
CA ALA A 35 2.69 1.37 20.17
C ALA A 35 3.49 1.12 21.45
N THR A 36 4.52 1.93 21.70
CA THR A 36 5.35 1.85 22.91
C THR A 36 4.91 2.82 24.01
N SER A 37 3.83 3.57 23.79
CA SER A 37 3.32 4.63 24.67
C SER A 37 1.80 4.71 24.61
N ASP A 38 1.20 5.62 25.38
CA ASP A 38 -0.23 5.93 25.32
C ASP A 38 -0.65 6.69 24.03
N SER A 39 0.26 6.83 23.06
CA SER A 39 -0.01 7.44 21.75
C SER A 39 -0.12 6.41 20.63
N ALA A 40 -0.94 6.74 19.61
CA ALA A 40 -1.14 5.89 18.46
C ALA A 40 0.17 5.63 17.68
N PRO A 41 0.30 4.48 17.00
CA PRO A 41 1.44 4.22 16.12
C PRO A 41 1.66 5.35 15.11
N SER A 42 2.92 5.72 14.89
CA SER A 42 3.26 6.89 14.10
C SER A 42 2.83 6.74 12.64
N GLY A 43 2.05 7.68 12.13
CA GLY A 43 1.53 7.61 10.77
C GLY A 43 0.19 6.88 10.64
N ILE A 44 -0.45 6.47 11.73
CA ILE A 44 -1.87 6.11 11.71
C ILE A 44 -2.70 7.36 12.01
N SER A 45 -3.71 7.60 11.17
CA SER A 45 -4.71 8.66 11.36
C SER A 45 -6.09 8.04 11.49
N PHE A 46 -6.95 8.73 12.24
CA PHE A 46 -8.31 8.27 12.56
C PHE A 46 -9.36 9.19 11.93
N GLN A 47 -10.50 8.62 11.57
CA GLN A 47 -11.66 9.31 11.02
C GLN A 47 -12.95 8.74 11.59
N GLY A 48 -14.01 9.56 11.64
CA GLY A 48 -15.29 9.18 12.24
C GLY A 48 -15.16 8.97 13.74
N ASP A 49 -15.78 7.93 14.27
CA ASP A 49 -15.73 7.58 15.70
C ASP A 49 -14.44 6.84 16.11
N ALA A 50 -13.49 6.64 15.20
CA ALA A 50 -12.27 5.91 15.52
C ALA A 50 -11.31 6.75 16.38
N PHE A 51 -10.67 6.12 17.36
CA PHE A 51 -9.71 6.76 18.26
C PHE A 51 -8.70 5.76 18.81
N PHE A 52 -7.66 6.27 19.45
CA PHE A 52 -6.66 5.45 20.15
C PHE A 52 -6.84 5.57 21.66
N ASN A 53 -6.96 4.43 22.34
CA ASN A 53 -6.91 4.34 23.80
C ASN A 53 -6.20 3.04 24.16
N LYS A 54 -4.86 3.06 24.08
CA LYS A 54 -3.94 1.90 24.16
C LYS A 54 -4.11 0.87 23.02
N PHE A 55 -5.28 0.85 22.41
CA PHE A 55 -5.65 0.05 21.24
C PHE A 55 -6.33 0.97 20.22
N ILE A 56 -6.25 0.58 18.95
CA ILE A 56 -7.06 1.20 17.90
C ILE A 56 -8.51 0.76 18.12
N ARG A 57 -9.38 1.74 18.38
CA ARG A 57 -10.83 1.53 18.48
C ARG A 57 -11.47 2.16 17.26
N LEU A 58 -12.20 1.36 16.48
CA LEU A 58 -12.86 1.82 15.26
C LEU A 58 -14.25 2.38 15.50
N THR A 59 -14.89 1.98 16.60
CA THR A 59 -16.19 2.44 17.03
C THR A 59 -16.07 3.21 18.35
N ARG A 60 -17.07 4.02 18.64
CA ARG A 60 -17.18 4.79 19.88
C ARG A 60 -17.21 3.85 21.10
N ASP A 61 -16.77 4.33 22.24
CA ASP A 61 -16.84 3.58 23.51
C ASP A 61 -18.26 3.60 24.07
N GLU A 62 -18.78 2.45 24.52
CA GLU A 62 -20.06 2.33 25.22
C GLU A 62 -20.14 3.21 26.46
N ARG A 63 -18.99 3.50 27.08
CA ARG A 63 -18.91 4.39 28.25
C ARG A 63 -19.29 5.84 27.94
N VAL A 64 -19.26 6.24 26.67
CA VAL A 64 -19.52 7.61 26.21
C VAL A 64 -20.90 7.74 25.54
N GLY A 65 -21.55 6.62 25.22
CA GLY A 65 -22.91 6.59 24.67
C GLY A 65 -23.27 5.26 24.00
N PRO A 66 -24.49 5.11 23.48
CA PRO A 66 -24.92 3.89 22.81
C PRO A 66 -24.10 3.62 21.53
N LEU A 67 -23.70 2.36 21.32
CA LEU A 67 -22.95 1.90 20.13
C LEU A 67 -23.74 1.94 18.81
N THR A 68 -25.02 2.27 18.86
CA THR A 68 -25.86 2.34 17.67
C THR A 68 -25.35 3.43 16.73
N SER A 69 -25.20 3.09 15.45
CA SER A 69 -24.75 4.01 14.40
C SER A 69 -23.31 4.52 14.56
N SER A 70 -22.41 3.71 15.14
CA SER A 70 -21.00 4.07 15.25
C SER A 70 -20.16 3.55 14.09
N ALA A 71 -19.41 4.44 13.45
CA ALA A 71 -18.52 4.10 12.36
C ALA A 71 -17.25 4.95 12.37
N GLY A 72 -16.11 4.31 12.21
CA GLY A 72 -14.82 4.96 12.15
C GLY A 72 -13.80 4.19 11.31
N ARG A 73 -12.74 4.89 10.91
CA ARG A 73 -11.65 4.37 10.08
C ARG A 73 -10.32 4.71 10.72
N ALA A 74 -9.36 3.79 10.59
CA ALA A 74 -7.95 4.04 10.83
C ALA A 74 -7.19 3.76 9.53
N PHE A 75 -6.30 4.67 9.13
CA PHE A 75 -5.56 4.55 7.87
C PHE A 75 -4.13 5.06 8.02
N PHE A 76 -3.24 4.55 7.18
CA PHE A 76 -1.87 5.04 7.10
C PHE A 76 -1.87 6.40 6.39
N SER A 77 -1.35 7.43 7.06
CA SER A 77 -1.47 8.83 6.64
C SER A 77 -0.56 9.20 5.48
N ARG A 78 0.47 8.40 5.20
CA ARG A 78 1.37 8.60 4.08
C ARG A 78 0.88 7.79 2.87
N PRO A 79 0.66 8.42 1.71
CA PRO A 79 0.30 7.68 0.50
C PRO A 79 1.36 6.64 0.14
N ILE A 80 0.96 5.43 -0.20
CA ILE A 80 1.85 4.42 -0.77
C ILE A 80 1.51 4.27 -2.26
N PRO A 81 2.46 4.49 -3.19
CA PRO A 81 2.25 4.27 -4.61
C PRO A 81 1.91 2.80 -4.88
N LEU A 82 0.79 2.56 -5.58
CA LEU A 82 0.29 1.23 -5.93
C LEU A 82 0.74 0.82 -7.34
#